data_AF-A0A378X100-F1
#
_entry.id   AF-A0A378X100-F1
#
_cell.length_a   1.000
_cell.length_b   1.000
_cell.length_c   1.000
_cell.angle_alpha   90.00
_cell.angle_beta   90.00
_cell.angle_gamma   90.00
#
_symmetry.space_group_name_H-M   'P 1'
#
loop_
_entity.id
_entity.type
_entity.pdbx_description
1 polymer ?
#
loop_
_entity_poly.entity_id
_entity_poly.type
_entity_poly.pdbx_seq_one_letter_code
_entity_poly.pdbx_strand_id
1 'polypeptide(L)' 'MKPGGRSPRPEEPDIHLEVQFDSVRLHFVACLTAAMVFICDVNARRPGTVTVTSGRYGAGPRLPCERLYLLP' A
#
# COMPACT_ATOMS: atom_id res chain seq x y z
N MET A 1 18.88 -4.14 8.99
CA MET A 1 17.70 -3.58 8.31
C MET A 1 17.48 -4.37 7.04
N LYS A 2 16.42 -5.20 6.94
CA LYS A 2 16.13 -5.88 5.68
C LYS A 2 15.73 -4.81 4.66
N PRO A 3 16.35 -4.74 3.48
CA PRO A 3 15.94 -3.79 2.46
C PRO A 3 14.48 -4.09 2.14
N GLY A 4 13.62 -3.07 2.13
CA GLY A 4 12.27 -3.21 1.57
C GLY A 4 12.40 -3.95 0.24
N GLY A 5 11.75 -5.11 0.15
CA GLY A 5 11.86 -5.97 -1.02
C GLY A 5 11.56 -5.15 -2.27
N ARG A 6 12.26 -5.44 -3.38
CA ARG A 6 11.95 -4.79 -4.66
C ARG A 6 10.46 -4.95 -4.96
N SER A 7 9.86 -3.91 -5.55
CA SER A 7 8.48 -3.94 -6.00
C SER A 7 8.21 -5.23 -6.78
N PRO A 8 7.11 -5.94 -6.50
CA PRO A 8 6.69 -7.08 -7.31
C PRO A 8 6.32 -6.69 -8.74
N ARG A 9 6.05 -5.40 -8.99
CA ARG A 9 5.87 -4.81 -10.33
C ARG A 9 6.77 -3.58 -10.45
N PRO A 10 8.04 -3.76 -10.81
CA PRO A 10 9.00 -2.66 -10.89
C PRO A 10 8.69 -1.66 -12.03
N GLU A 11 7.83 -2.04 -12.97
CA GLU A 11 7.38 -1.18 -14.07
C GLU A 11 6.31 -0.18 -13.63
N GLU A 12 5.65 -0.42 -12.48
CA GLU A 12 4.62 0.44 -11.94
C GLU A 12 5.19 1.42 -10.91
N PRO A 13 4.61 2.63 -10.80
CA PRO A 13 5.01 3.56 -9.75
C PRO A 13 4.61 3.02 -8.37
N ASP A 14 5.46 3.30 -7.38
CA ASP A 14 5.13 3.09 -5.98
C ASP A 14 4.17 4.19 -5.50
N ILE A 15 3.08 3.76 -4.89
CA ILE A 15 2.02 4.59 -4.32
C ILE A 15 2.14 4.57 -2.79
N HIS A 16 2.00 5.74 -2.19
CA HIS A 16 1.93 5.88 -0.75
C HIS A 16 0.52 5.60 -0.24
N LEU A 17 0.45 4.67 0.70
CA LEU A 17 -0.76 4.27 1.39
C LEU A 17 -0.69 4.78 2.82
N GLU A 18 -1.73 5.51 3.21
CA GLU A 18 -1.98 5.83 4.60
C GLU A 18 -3.16 5.01 5.09
N VAL A 19 -2.91 4.15 6.07
CA VAL A 19 -3.92 3.28 6.64
C VAL A 19 -4.23 3.77 8.04
N GLN A 20 -5.45 4.24 8.24
CA GLN A 20 -5.93 4.79 9.50
C GLN A 20 -6.97 3.85 10.12
N PHE A 21 -6.70 3.39 11.32
CA PHE A 21 -7.65 2.64 12.14
C PHE A 21 -7.67 3.23 13.54
N ASP A 22 -8.84 3.63 14.01
CA ASP A 22 -9.02 4.31 15.30
C ASP A 22 -8.04 5.49 15.46
N SER A 23 -7.15 5.42 16.45
CA SER A 23 -6.11 6.41 16.74
C SER A 23 -4.75 6.10 16.10
N VAL A 24 -4.66 5.04 15.30
CA VAL A 24 -3.40 4.58 14.68
C VAL A 24 -3.35 4.96 13.21
N ARG A 25 -2.23 5.56 12.80
CA ARG A 25 -1.92 5.88 11.40
C ARG A 25 -0.66 5.12 10.97
N LEU A 26 -0.79 4.32 9.93
CA LEU A 26 0.29 3.52 9.35
C LEU A 26 0.58 4.00 7.93
N HIS A 27 1.85 3.97 7.54
CA HIS A 27 2.31 4.43 6.24
C HIS A 27 3.03 3.30 5.52
N PHE A 28 2.62 3.02 4.28
CA PHE A 28 3.23 1.99 3.44
C PHE A 28 3.47 2.49 2.02
N VAL A 29 4.39 1.83 1.32
CA VAL A 29 4.53 1.94 -0.13
C VAL A 29 4.12 0.62 -0.80
N ALA A 30 3.43 0.69 -1.93
CA ALA A 30 3.06 -0.48 -2.74
C ALA A 30 3.02 -0.10 -4.22
N CYS A 31 3.20 -1.05 -5.13
CA CYS A 31 2.98 -0.79 -6.55
C CYS A 31 1.52 -0.43 -6.81
N LEU A 32 1.28 0.35 -7.87
CA LEU A 32 -0.05 0.84 -8.24
C LEU A 32 -1.13 -0.25 -8.19
N THR A 33 -0.86 -1.42 -8.78
CA THR A 33 -1.83 -2.53 -8.78
C THR A 33 -2.12 -3.02 -7.37
N ALA A 34 -1.08 -3.31 -6.57
CA ALA A 34 -1.25 -3.81 -5.21
C ALA A 34 -1.96 -2.80 -4.32
N ALA A 35 -1.64 -1.52 -4.47
CA ALA A 35 -2.33 -0.43 -3.78
C ALA A 35 -3.84 -0.44 -4.09
N MET A 36 -4.22 -0.48 -5.37
CA MET A 36 -5.64 -0.49 -5.77
C MET A 36 -6.40 -1.68 -5.22
N VAL A 37 -5.86 -2.90 -5.35
CA VAL A 37 -6.54 -4.11 -4.85
C VAL A 37 -6.65 -4.08 -3.32
N PHE A 38 -5.59 -3.66 -2.61
CA PHE A 38 -5.62 -3.49 -1.16
C PHE A 38 -6.71 -2.51 -0.71
N ILE A 39 -6.82 -1.34 -1.37
CA ILE A 39 -7.85 -0.34 -1.05
C ILE A 39 -9.25 -0.92 -1.24
N CYS A 40 -9.49 -1.64 -2.34
CA CYS A 40 -10.78 -2.28 -2.61
C CYS A 40 -11.14 -3.31 -1.53
N ASP A 41 -10.21 -4.22 -1.19
CA ASP A 41 -10.44 -5.25 -0.17
C ASP A 41 -10.67 -4.64 1.22
N VAL A 42 -9.87 -3.65 1.61
CA VAL A 42 -10.05 -2.98 2.90
C VAL A 42 -11.34 -2.18 2.93
N ASN A 43 -11.68 -1.42 1.88
CA ASN A 43 -12.93 -0.67 1.85
C ASN A 43 -14.17 -1.58 1.84
N ALA A 44 -14.09 -2.77 1.24
CA ALA A 44 -15.17 -3.75 1.30
C ALA A 44 -15.42 -4.26 2.74
N ARG A 45 -14.37 -4.34 3.56
CA ARG A 45 -14.45 -4.83 4.95
C ARG A 45 -14.64 -3.71 5.98
N ARG A 46 -14.03 -2.55 5.74
CA ARG A 46 -13.90 -1.39 6.64
C ARG A 46 -13.81 -0.08 5.82
N PRO A 47 -14.95 0.46 5.37
CA PRO A 47 -14.98 1.69 4.60
C PRO A 47 -14.29 2.86 5.31
N GLY A 48 -13.54 3.69 4.58
CA GLY A 48 -12.95 4.92 5.11
C GLY A 48 -11.66 4.73 5.94
N THR A 49 -11.15 3.51 5.98
CA THR A 49 -9.90 3.17 6.69
C THR A 49 -8.65 3.60 5.93
N VAL A 50 -8.68 3.57 4.60
CA VAL A 50 -7.48 3.78 3.78
C VAL A 50 -7.60 5.09 3.03
N THR A 51 -6.59 5.95 3.21
CA THR A 51 -6.41 7.16 2.42
C THR A 51 -5.22 6.99 1.50
N VAL A 52 -5.39 7.37 0.23
CA VAL A 52 -4.32 7.32 -0.76
C VAL A 52 -3.77 8.71 -0.93
N THR A 53 -2.45 8.85 -0.89
CA THR A 53 -1.80 10.10 -1.27
C THR A 53 -0.85 9.82 -2.42
N SER A 54 -1.09 10.48 -3.56
CA SER A 54 -0.13 10.49 -4.64
C SER A 54 0.98 11.48 -4.29
N GLY A 55 2.17 10.96 -4.03
CA GLY A 55 3.34 11.76 -3.72
C GLY A 55 4.61 10.93 -3.78
N ARG A 56 5.76 11.57 -4.01
CA ARG A 56 7.06 10.92 -3.85
C ARG A 56 7.32 10.67 -2.38
N TYR A 57 6.72 9.62 -1.83
CA TYR A 57 7.11 9.17 -0.51
C TYR A 57 8.42 8.37 -0.66
N GLY A 58 9.45 8.81 0.05
CA GLY A 58 10.74 8.12 0.11
C GLY A 58 10.61 6.74 0.75
N ALA A 59 11.75 6.07 0.97
CA ALA A 59 11.94 4.67 1.39
C ALA A 59 11.20 4.21 2.68
N GLY A 60 9.87 4.31 2.68
CA GLY A 60 8.98 3.80 3.71
C GLY A 60 8.88 2.28 3.65
N PRO A 61 8.27 1.66 4.67
CA PRO A 61 8.08 0.23 4.69
C PRO A 61 7.14 -0.18 3.55
N ARG A 62 7.51 -1.25 2.85
CA ARG A 62 6.66 -1.83 1.81
C ARG A 62 5.43 -2.48 2.42
N LEU A 63 4.31 -2.44 1.72
CA LEU A 63 3.07 -3.09 2.16
C LEU A 63 3.36 -4.58 2.47
N PRO A 64 3.06 -5.06 3.69
CA PRO A 64 3.21 -6.46 4.02
C PRO A 64 2.38 -7.32 3.07
N CYS A 65 2.97 -8.43 2.60
CA CYS A 65 2.30 -9.35 1.69
C CYS A 65 1.76 -8.70 0.40
N GLU A 66 2.38 -7.62 -0.08
CA GLU A 66 2.02 -6.90 -1.31
C GLU A 66 1.71 -7.82 -2.50
N ARG A 67 2.43 -8.95 -2.62
CA ARG A 67 2.23 -9.94 -3.68
C ARG A 67 0.84 -10.58 -3.71
N LEU A 68 0.12 -10.59 -2.58
CA LEU A 68 -1.26 -11.09 -2.50
C LEU A 68 -2.23 -10.19 -3.28
N TYR A 69 -1.86 -8.94 -3.51
CA TYR A 69 -2.69 -7.92 -4.14
C TYR A 69 -2.36 -7.71 -5.63
N LEU A 70 -1.65 -8.66 -6.25
CA LEU A 70 -1.27 -8.59 -7.68
C LEU A 70 -2.32 -9.16 -8.64
N LEU A 71 -3.27 -9.89 -8.09
CA LEU A 71 -4.39 -10.50 -8.78
C LEU A 71 -5.68 -9.98 -8.11
N PRO A 72 -6.74 -9.72 -8.89
CA PRO A 72 -8.05 -9.39 -8.33
C PRO A 72 -8.67 -10.57 -7.59
#